data_AF-A0A815IRH1-F1
#
_entry.id   AF-A0A815IRH1-F1
#
_cell.length_a   1.000
_cell.length_b   1.000
_cell.length_c   1.000
_cell.angle_alpha   90.00
_cell.angle_beta   90.00
_cell.angle_gamma   90.00
#
_symmetry.space_group_name_H-M   'P 1'
#
loop_
_entity.id
_entity.type
_entity.pdbx_description
1 polymer ?
#
loop_
_entity_poly.entity_id
_entity_poly.type
_entity_poly.pdbx_seq_one_letter_code
_entity_poly.pdbx_strand_id
1 'polypeptide(L)'
;MDMINAPQWEHLISTSLPYLEIFNFRFGCDREDIENDIVNIFEQFQNDFWHKKHHWYTEYLLTRYSLFISTTSYISNTYRLTSIPMEIFTLIQADSII
;
A
#
# COMPACT_ATOMS: atom_id res chain seq x y z
N MET A 1 14.83 11.35 -7.66
CA MET A 1 13.57 12.06 -7.40
C MET A 1 12.72 11.06 -6.65
N ASP A 2 12.60 11.22 -5.33
CA ASP A 2 11.87 10.25 -4.51
C ASP A 2 10.39 10.32 -4.85
N MET A 3 9.91 9.27 -5.52
CA MET A 3 8.48 9.16 -5.87
C MET A 3 7.62 8.89 -4.63
N ILE A 4 8.24 8.55 -3.49
CA ILE A 4 7.61 8.32 -2.19
C ILE A 4 7.62 9.63 -1.38
N ASN A 5 6.86 10.62 -1.85
CA ASN A 5 6.67 11.90 -1.17
C ASN A 5 5.20 12.30 -1.23
N ALA A 6 4.42 11.93 -0.21
CA ALA A 6 2.98 12.18 -0.23
C ALA A 6 2.64 13.68 -0.34
N PRO A 7 3.28 14.61 0.41
CA PRO A 7 2.98 16.03 0.29
C PRO A 7 3.15 16.61 -1.13
N GLN A 8 4.17 16.16 -1.86
CA GLN A 8 4.37 16.59 -3.26
C GLN A 8 3.24 16.10 -4.17
N TRP A 9 2.82 14.84 -4.01
CA TRP A 9 1.70 14.30 -4.77
C TRP A 9 0.38 14.97 -4.42
N GLU A 10 0.12 15.23 -3.14
CA GLU A 10 -1.08 15.96 -2.70
C GLU A 10 -1.16 17.35 -3.34
N HIS A 11 -0.04 18.07 -3.35
CA HIS A 11 0.05 19.38 -3.98
C HIS A 11 -0.19 19.30 -5.49
N LEU A 12 0.47 18.36 -6.19
CA LEU A 12 0.31 18.18 -7.63
C LEU A 12 -1.14 17.83 -8.00
N ILE A 13 -1.75 16.88 -7.29
CA ILE A 13 -3.13 16.45 -7.54
C ILE A 13 -4.09 17.60 -7.27
N SER A 14 -3.91 18.32 -6.16
CA SER A 14 -4.79 19.45 -5.81
C SER A 14 -4.72 20.61 -6.79
N THR A 15 -3.52 20.90 -7.32
CA THR A 15 -3.29 22.07 -8.20
C THR A 15 -3.57 21.76 -9.66
N SER A 16 -3.17 20.58 -10.12
CA SER A 16 -3.10 20.27 -11.55
C SER A 16 -4.16 19.26 -11.99
N LEU A 17 -4.67 18.43 -11.06
CA LEU A 17 -5.60 17.35 -11.36
C LEU A 17 -6.82 17.37 -10.41
N PRO A 18 -7.53 18.51 -10.26
CA PRO A 18 -8.59 18.65 -9.24
C PRO A 18 -9.80 17.73 -9.45
N TYR A 19 -9.96 17.18 -10.67
CA TYR A 19 -11.02 16.24 -11.04
C TYR A 19 -10.52 14.80 -11.18
N LEU A 20 -9.33 14.48 -10.64
CA LEU A 20 -8.82 13.11 -10.67
C LEU A 20 -9.66 12.23 -9.75
N GLU A 21 -10.45 11.34 -10.35
CA GLU A 21 -11.29 10.38 -9.62
C GLU A 21 -10.52 9.10 -9.29
N ILE A 22 -9.72 8.62 -10.24
CA ILE A 22 -8.95 7.38 -10.12
C ILE A 22 -7.48 7.71 -10.21
N PHE A 23 -6.73 7.40 -9.15
CA PHE A 23 -5.29 7.50 -9.14
C PHE A 23 -4.72 6.13 -8.77
N ASN A 24 -4.20 5.41 -9.78
CA ASN A 24 -3.60 4.10 -9.60
C ASN A 24 -2.08 4.22 -9.72
N PHE A 25 -1.35 4.02 -8.63
CA PHE A 25 0.10 4.11 -8.62
C PHE A 25 0.78 2.94 -7.91
N ARG A 26 2.06 2.74 -8.25
CA ARG A 26 3.01 1.90 -7.52
C ARG A 26 4.36 2.61 -7.52
N PHE A 27 4.74 3.16 -6.38
CA PHE A 27 6.02 3.81 -6.18
C PHE A 27 6.94 2.88 -5.40
N GLY A 28 8.24 2.94 -5.70
CA GLY A 28 9.25 2.16 -4.99
C GLY A 28 10.51 2.96 -4.78
N CYS A 29 11.25 2.61 -3.73
CA CYS A 29 12.60 3.11 -3.46
C CYS A 29 13.43 2.01 -2.81
N ASP A 30 14.73 2.25 -2.74
CA ASP A 30 15.61 1.39 -1.98
C ASP A 30 15.40 1.63 -0.48
N ARG A 31 15.53 0.57 0.30
CA ARG A 31 15.31 0.61 1.74
C ARG A 31 16.37 1.45 2.44
N GLU A 32 17.58 1.49 1.88
CA GLU A 32 18.71 2.27 2.41
C GLU A 32 18.45 3.78 2.31
N ASP A 33 17.61 4.22 1.38
CA ASP A 33 17.24 5.62 1.20
C ASP A 33 16.23 6.11 2.26
N ILE A 34 15.65 5.20 3.05
CA ILE A 34 14.68 5.54 4.10
C ILE A 34 15.34 5.39 5.47
N GLU A 35 15.58 6.52 6.15
CA GLU A 35 16.19 6.62 7.49
C GLU A 35 15.29 6.11 8.63
N ASN A 36 14.88 4.84 8.59
CA ASN A 36 14.01 4.17 9.58
C ASN A 36 12.57 4.71 9.70
N ASP A 37 12.19 5.74 8.96
CA ASP A 37 10.89 6.41 9.13
C ASP A 37 9.79 5.91 8.17
N ILE A 38 9.82 4.62 7.84
CA ILE A 38 8.86 3.96 6.93
C ILE A 38 7.41 4.15 7.42
N VAL A 39 7.21 4.11 8.75
CA VAL A 39 5.88 4.30 9.36
C VAL A 39 5.36 5.70 9.07
N ASN A 40 6.18 6.73 9.29
CA ASN A 40 5.79 8.12 9.01
C ASN A 40 5.48 8.33 7.52
N ILE A 41 6.31 7.78 6.62
CA ILE A 41 6.05 7.82 5.18
C ILE A 41 4.68 7.19 4.86
N PHE A 42 4.40 6.00 5.41
CA PHE A 42 3.12 5.35 5.16
C PHE A 42 1.94 6.13 5.75
N GLU A 43 2.07 6.68 6.95
CA GLU A 43 1.05 7.52 7.59
C GLU A 43 0.70 8.75 6.75
N GLN A 44 1.68 9.34 6.05
CA GLN A 44 1.43 10.45 5.13
C GLN A 44 0.53 10.05 3.95
N PHE A 45 0.64 8.82 3.43
CA PHE A 45 -0.26 8.29 2.39
C PHE A 45 -1.61 7.76 2.93
N GLN A 46 -1.89 7.95 4.22
CA GLN A 46 -3.10 7.48 4.91
C GLN A 46 -3.93 8.61 5.53
N ASN A 47 -3.54 9.86 5.31
CA ASN A 47 -4.25 11.00 5.89
C ASN A 47 -5.63 11.26 5.25
N ASP A 48 -6.33 12.27 5.75
CA ASP A 48 -7.68 12.65 5.31
C ASP A 48 -7.76 13.00 3.82
N PHE A 49 -6.69 13.52 3.20
CA PHE A 49 -6.65 13.78 1.77
C PHE A 49 -6.79 12.48 0.99
N TRP A 50 -5.98 11.47 1.29
CA TRP A 50 -6.00 10.20 0.58
C TRP A 50 -7.29 9.42 0.87
N HIS A 51 -7.65 9.27 2.16
CA HIS A 51 -8.71 8.35 2.59
C HIS A 51 -10.11 8.94 2.56
N LYS A 52 -10.29 10.16 3.07
CA LYS A 52 -11.64 10.74 3.21
C LYS A 52 -12.06 11.53 1.98
N LYS A 53 -11.16 12.33 1.43
CA LYS A 53 -11.46 13.19 0.28
C LYS A 53 -11.47 12.40 -1.04
N HIS A 54 -10.47 11.56 -1.25
CA HIS A 54 -10.30 10.85 -2.53
C HIS A 54 -10.67 9.35 -2.46
N HIS A 55 -10.91 8.79 -1.27
CA HIS A 55 -11.20 7.37 -1.07
C HIS A 55 -10.13 6.44 -1.68
N TRP A 56 -8.90 6.91 -1.77
CA TRP A 56 -7.76 6.14 -2.23
C TRP A 56 -7.09 5.49 -1.02
N TYR A 57 -7.19 4.17 -0.97
CA TYR A 57 -6.49 3.37 0.01
C TYR A 57 -5.11 3.02 -0.52
N THR A 58 -4.10 3.07 0.34
CA THR A 58 -2.74 2.68 -0.01
C THR A 58 -2.29 1.52 0.86
N GLU A 59 -1.47 0.65 0.28
CA GLU A 59 -0.76 -0.42 0.97
C GLU A 59 0.73 -0.26 0.73
N TYR A 60 1.54 -0.83 1.63
CA TYR A 60 2.98 -0.86 1.47
C TYR A 60 3.50 -2.30 1.53
N LEU A 61 4.58 -2.54 0.80
CA LEU A 61 5.33 -3.78 0.79
C LEU A 61 6.79 -3.48 1.13
N LEU A 62 7.25 -3.98 2.26
CA LEU A 62 8.65 -3.93 2.66
C LEU A 62 9.34 -5.25 2.32
N THR A 63 10.43 -5.15 1.57
CA THR A 63 11.33 -6.29 1.29
C THR A 63 12.68 -6.08 1.97
N ARG A 64 13.62 -7.01 1.77
CA ARG A 64 14.98 -6.84 2.31
C ARG A 64 15.65 -5.57 1.78
N TYR A 65 15.43 -5.22 0.51
CA TYR A 65 16.19 -4.18 -0.19
C TYR A 65 15.35 -2.98 -0.64
N SER A 66 14.02 -3.13 -0.69
CA SER A 66 13.16 -2.09 -1.28
C SER A 66 11.86 -1.94 -0.51
N LEU A 67 11.30 -0.73 -0.53
CA LEU A 67 9.95 -0.41 -0.12
C LEU A 67 9.11 -0.11 -1.36
N PHE A 68 7.86 -0.56 -1.37
CA PHE A 68 6.86 -0.15 -2.34
C PHE A 68 5.62 0.40 -1.64
N ILE A 69 5.01 1.43 -2.22
CA ILE A 69 3.68 1.93 -1.84
C ILE A 69 2.81 1.92 -3.09
N SER A 70 1.60 1.39 -2.96
CA SER A 70 0.64 1.32 -4.05
C SER A 70 -0.76 1.63 -3.60
N THR A 71 -1.55 2.22 -4.48
CA THR A 71 -3.00 2.31 -4.29
C THR A 71 -3.62 0.94 -4.47
N THR A 72 -4.46 0.56 -3.51
CA THR A 72 -5.30 -0.62 -3.62
C THR A 72 -6.71 -0.17 -3.97
N SER A 73 -7.37 -0.94 -4.84
CA SER A 73 -8.78 -0.71 -5.12
C SER A 73 -9.58 -0.95 -3.85
N TYR A 74 -10.52 -0.06 -3.51
CA TYR A 74 -11.50 -0.34 -2.46
C TYR A 74 -12.43 -1.45 -2.94
N ILE A 75 -11.97 -2.70 -2.82
CA ILE A 75 -12.79 -3.87 -3.06
C ILE A 75 -13.59 -4.04 -1.76
N SER A 76 -14.77 -3.43 -1.71
CA SER A 76 -15.68 -3.47 -0.54
C SER A 76 -16.22 -4.88 -0.22
N ASN A 77 -15.57 -5.95 -0.69
CA ASN A 77 -16.07 -7.32 -0.61
C ASN A 77 -15.00 -8.43 -0.62
N THR A 78 -13.71 -8.11 -0.39
CA THR A 78 -12.67 -9.14 -0.27
C THR A 78 -12.26 -9.35 1.19
N TYR A 79 -12.62 -10.52 1.71
CA TYR A 79 -12.05 -11.04 2.96
C TYR A 79 -10.62 -11.50 2.69
N ARG A 80 -9.64 -10.92 3.40
CA ARG A 80 -8.25 -11.38 3.40
C ARG A 80 -8.03 -12.19 4.69
N LEU A 81 -7.77 -13.48 4.56
CA LEU A 81 -7.35 -14.32 5.68
C LEU A 81 -5.97 -13.85 6.17
N THR A 82 -5.88 -13.36 7.41
CA THR A 82 -4.65 -12.78 7.98
C THR A 82 -3.73 -13.79 8.64
N SER A 83 -4.16 -15.03 8.83
CA SER A 83 -3.28 -16.16 9.08
C SER A 83 -4.06 -17.45 8.85
N ILE A 84 -3.46 -18.43 8.18
CA ILE A 84 -3.91 -19.81 8.27
C ILE A 84 -3.46 -20.29 9.66
N PRO A 85 -4.37 -20.63 10.60
CA PRO A 85 -3.97 -21.28 11.83
C PRO A 85 -3.13 -22.51 11.48
N MET A 86 -2.03 -22.75 12.20
CA MET A 86 -1.07 -23.82 11.89
C MET A 86 -1.75 -25.20 11.69
N GLU A 87 -2.93 -25.37 12.28
CA GLU A 87 -3.83 -26.52 12.21
C GLU A 87 -4.45 -26.79 10.82
N ILE A 88 -4.58 -25.77 9.95
CA ILE A 88 -5.11 -25.95 8.58
C ILE A 88 -3.98 -26.30 7.60
N PHE A 89 -2.73 -25.92 7.89
CA PHE A 89 -1.58 -26.21 7.02
C PHE A 89 -1.30 -27.73 6.93
N THR A 90 -1.57 -28.47 8.01
CA THR A 90 -1.42 -29.94 8.06
C THR A 90 -2.51 -30.67 7.28
N LEU A 91 -3.72 -30.10 7.18
CA LEU A 91 -4.82 -30.68 6.41
C LEU A 91 -4.60 -30.55 4.90
N ILE A 92 -4.04 -29.43 4.43
CA ILE A 92 -3.79 -29.19 3.00
C ILE A 92 -2.66 -30.08 2.45
N GLN A 93 -1.65 -30.41 3.28
CA GLN A 93 -0.59 -31.34 2.88
C GLN A 93 -1.03 -32.81 2.86
N ALA A 94 -2.06 -33.18 3.64
CA ALA A 94 -2.57 -34.55 3.68
C ALA A 94 -3.34 -34.93 2.41
N ASP A 95 -4.00 -33.97 1.76
CA ASP A 95 -4.79 -34.19 0.54
C ASP A 95 -3.97 -34.06 -0.76
N SER A 96 -2.65 -33.88 -0.68
CA SER A 96 -1.74 -33.75 -1.84
C SER A 96 -0.81 -34.96 -2.04
N ILE A 97 -1.11 -36.11 -1.45
CA ILE A 97 -0.39 -37.37 -1.73
C ILE A 97 -1.35 -38.33 -2.44
N ILE A 98 -1.36 -38.27 -3.78
CA ILE A 98 -1.63 -39.42 -4.67
C ILE A 98 -0.48 -39.48 -5.67
#